data_AF-A0A6L8LJF1-F1
#
_entry.id   AF-A0A6L8LJF1-F1
#
_cell.length_a   1.000
_cell.length_b   1.000
_cell.length_c   1.000
_cell.angle_alpha   90.00
_cell.angle_beta   90.00
_cell.angle_gamma   90.00
#
_symmetry.space_group_name_H-M   'P 1'
#
loop_
_entity.id
_entity.type
_entity.pdbx_description
1 polymer ?
#
loop_
_entity_poly.entity_id
_entity_poly.type
_entity_poly.pdbx_seq_one_letter_code
_entity_poly.pdbx_strand_id
1 'polypeptide(L)'
;MTGKIGTDLLQELAEVQNAAISLEQAIEAHNFLPDDFPRSQVEYLIISLSGLPNGSLEGVRAPLEHASVRLSEVRRRFFYHSDPSEQEDEENAEPTLERGDSLDHRFVSLLSAISTALDAYREQARSDFETTNTHDYLEVLPQLGLNASTRPPIARQIELLGELSGDAMSSDVSDERHVNNLGRSAADARNLLASTKAEVESKFVIRGWLRTLSSKSADALKVLRISIDAIEVSGGVAAEFYKKFKGTISSVRDVAIEESREWLRFISRQLERAEKTLRETGEEKTEHSIGVIRAMSGQKLVVTEDDIPFAVHPQERVLPEIGRVVSFNVDMSDGKPLAREIKENLDYLVLNKKFIRVEEAYAPAIRIIESIVESSNLSAVPISHIERKTVRSGLLPSSFWKSMGYPNLGSFAVSGGNLFAYPDDEKPAYLGSKPFTIRSTSKELVKEWALDYLSEKGGKVKIGDLAQAAALYFSGGVLPVRHQLGGLKFSDIFLEDIRFAVGRGMIGLTDQT
;
A
#
# COMPACT_ATOMS: atom_id res chain seq x y z
N MET A 1 15.39 0.33 28.00
CA MET A 1 15.56 1.47 28.91
C MET A 1 15.52 2.72 28.05
N THR A 2 14.56 3.63 28.26
CA THR A 2 14.52 4.91 27.54
C THR A 2 15.59 5.83 28.14
N GLY A 3 16.56 6.25 27.33
CA GLY A 3 17.57 7.21 27.76
C GLY A 3 16.93 8.54 28.16
N LYS A 4 17.38 9.13 29.28
CA LYS A 4 16.98 10.49 29.66
C LYS A 4 17.67 11.48 28.73
N ILE A 5 16.94 12.48 28.24
CA ILE A 5 17.50 13.59 27.45
C ILE A 5 18.46 14.40 28.35
N GLY A 6 19.65 14.69 27.84
CA GLY A 6 20.68 15.49 28.52
C GLY A 6 20.31 16.97 28.50
N THR A 7 20.96 17.79 29.32
CA THR A 7 20.67 19.23 29.42
C THR A 7 20.87 19.95 28.09
N ASP A 8 21.94 19.62 27.39
CA ASP A 8 22.36 20.32 26.18
C ASP A 8 21.39 20.01 25.03
N LEU A 9 21.07 18.73 24.83
CA LEU A 9 20.04 18.32 23.88
C LEU A 9 18.66 18.90 24.24
N LEU A 10 18.30 18.96 25.52
CA LEU A 10 17.03 19.54 25.94
C LEU A 10 16.94 21.03 25.57
N GLN A 11 18.04 21.77 25.72
CA GLN A 11 18.12 23.17 25.31
C GLN A 11 17.92 23.31 23.80
N GLU A 12 18.63 22.51 22.99
CA GLU A 12 18.47 22.55 21.53
C GLU A 12 17.06 22.14 21.08
N LEU A 13 16.43 21.17 21.75
CA LEU A 13 15.03 20.80 21.47
C LEU A 13 14.04 21.91 21.82
N ALA A 14 14.33 22.72 22.85
CA ALA A 14 13.51 23.90 23.17
C ALA A 14 13.66 24.98 22.09
N GLU A 15 14.85 25.18 21.52
CA GLU A 15 15.06 26.07 20.37
C GLU A 15 14.30 25.57 19.14
N VAL A 16 14.31 24.26 18.87
CA VAL A 16 13.50 23.64 17.81
C VAL A 16 12.00 23.91 18.03
N GLN A 17 11.51 23.74 19.26
CA GLN A 17 10.11 24.01 19.60
C GLN A 17 9.75 25.48 19.35
N ASN A 18 10.56 26.42 19.83
CA ASN A 18 10.34 27.86 19.65
C ASN A 18 10.36 28.26 18.18
N ALA A 19 11.30 27.72 17.40
CA ALA A 19 11.38 27.98 15.96
C ALA A 19 10.18 27.38 15.20
N ALA A 20 9.67 26.21 15.63
CA ALA A 20 8.51 25.58 15.02
C ALA A 20 7.23 26.39 15.26
N ILE A 21 7.02 26.87 16.50
CA ILE A 21 5.90 27.77 16.85
C ILE A 21 6.00 29.08 16.06
N SER A 22 7.21 29.64 15.93
CA SER A 22 7.42 30.86 15.15
C SER A 22 7.12 30.67 13.66
N LEU A 23 7.38 29.49 13.11
CA LEU A 23 7.04 29.15 11.73
C LEU A 23 5.53 28.98 11.56
N GLU A 24 4.84 28.33 12.50
CA GLU A 24 3.38 28.20 12.50
C GLU A 24 2.68 29.55 12.43
N GLN A 25 3.07 30.46 13.33
CA GLN A 25 2.55 31.83 13.36
C GLN A 25 2.81 32.59 12.06
N ALA A 26 3.98 32.37 11.44
CA ALA A 26 4.32 33.00 10.17
C ALA A 26 3.48 32.45 9.01
N ILE A 27 3.19 31.14 8.99
CA ILE A 27 2.30 30.51 8.01
C ILE A 27 0.87 31.04 8.16
N GLU A 28 0.38 31.17 9.39
CA GLU A 28 -0.96 31.71 9.67
C GLU A 28 -1.09 33.19 9.31
N ALA A 29 -0.05 33.98 9.54
CA ALA A 29 -0.01 35.41 9.24
C ALA A 29 0.27 35.71 7.75
N HIS A 30 0.70 34.73 6.95
CA HIS A 30 1.03 34.94 5.55
C HIS A 30 -0.26 35.06 4.71
N ASN A 31 -0.46 36.21 4.07
CA ASN A 31 -1.69 36.49 3.30
C ASN A 31 -1.84 35.63 2.04
N PHE A 32 -0.74 35.06 1.54
CA PHE A 32 -0.72 34.26 0.33
C PHE A 32 0.15 33.02 0.49
N LEU A 33 -0.37 31.85 0.19
CA LEU A 33 0.40 30.64 -0.03
C LEU A 33 -0.06 30.07 -1.37
N PRO A 34 0.85 29.54 -2.21
CA PRO A 34 0.44 28.84 -3.43
C PRO A 34 -0.61 27.77 -3.12
N ASP A 35 -1.60 27.59 -3.99
CA ASP A 35 -2.69 26.59 -3.79
C ASP A 35 -2.15 25.18 -3.54
N ASP A 36 -0.97 24.92 -4.08
CA ASP A 36 -0.32 23.65 -4.11
C ASP A 36 0.75 23.53 -2.98
N PHE A 37 0.90 24.56 -2.14
CA PHE A 37 1.75 24.55 -0.95
C PHE A 37 1.27 23.48 0.05
N PRO A 38 2.17 22.64 0.58
CA PRO A 38 1.80 21.48 1.38
C PRO A 38 1.54 21.88 2.84
N ARG A 39 0.55 22.75 3.07
CA ARG A 39 0.25 23.35 4.37
C ARG A 39 0.06 22.30 5.46
N SER A 40 -0.81 21.31 5.22
CA SER A 40 -1.11 20.27 6.22
C SER A 40 0.13 19.43 6.57
N GLN A 41 0.97 19.10 5.59
CA GLN A 41 2.25 18.42 5.83
C GLN A 41 3.15 19.24 6.76
N VAL A 42 3.27 20.54 6.52
CA VAL A 42 4.10 21.43 7.35
C VAL A 42 3.52 21.57 8.76
N GLU A 43 2.21 21.70 8.90
CA GLU A 43 1.52 21.75 10.19
C GLU A 43 1.81 20.48 11.02
N TYR A 44 1.69 19.29 10.43
CA TYR A 44 2.01 18.04 11.15
C TYR A 44 3.50 17.89 11.50
N LEU A 45 4.41 18.43 10.68
CA LEU A 45 5.83 18.50 11.04
C LEU A 45 6.04 19.41 12.25
N ILE A 46 5.38 20.57 12.30
CA ILE A 46 5.44 21.49 13.44
C ILE A 46 4.86 20.84 14.70
N ILE A 47 3.73 20.15 14.60
CA ILE A 47 3.14 19.39 15.73
C ILE A 47 4.13 18.34 16.26
N SER A 48 4.83 17.65 15.37
CA SER A 48 5.85 16.66 15.73
C SER A 48 7.04 17.30 16.45
N LEU A 49 7.58 18.38 15.88
CA LEU A 49 8.77 19.07 16.40
C LEU A 49 8.52 19.79 17.73
N SER A 50 7.36 20.44 17.88
CA SER A 50 6.98 21.15 19.11
C SER A 50 6.79 20.21 20.31
N GLY A 51 6.57 18.91 20.08
CA GLY A 51 6.42 17.92 21.14
C GLY A 51 7.73 17.24 21.58
N LEU A 52 8.86 17.50 20.91
CA LEU A 52 10.11 16.75 21.15
C LEU A 52 10.72 16.93 22.54
N PRO A 53 10.70 18.13 23.18
CA PRO A 53 11.26 18.30 24.52
C PRO A 53 10.64 17.37 25.58
N ASN A 54 9.39 16.94 25.35
CA ASN A 54 8.66 16.06 26.27
C ASN A 54 8.89 14.56 26.00
N GLY A 55 9.64 14.22 24.95
CA GLY A 55 9.87 12.84 24.51
C GLY A 55 10.99 12.11 25.25
N SER A 56 11.33 10.93 24.75
CA SER A 56 12.54 10.20 25.12
C SER A 56 13.69 10.47 24.15
N LEU A 57 14.93 10.15 24.57
CA LEU A 57 16.10 10.26 23.70
C LEU A 57 15.93 9.50 22.37
N GLU A 58 15.30 8.32 22.39
CA GLU A 58 15.08 7.54 21.17
C GLU A 58 13.94 8.09 20.30
N GLY A 59 12.97 8.74 20.94
CA GLY A 59 11.80 9.31 20.28
C GLY A 59 12.10 10.55 19.44
N VAL A 60 13.21 11.26 19.71
CA VAL A 60 13.50 12.53 19.04
C VAL A 60 14.17 12.39 17.68
N ARG A 61 14.95 11.33 17.46
CA ARG A 61 15.80 11.19 16.27
C ARG A 61 15.01 11.18 14.97
N ALA A 62 14.03 10.29 14.85
CA ALA A 62 13.31 10.09 13.59
C ALA A 62 12.49 11.31 13.16
N PRO A 63 11.75 11.97 14.07
CA PRO A 63 11.08 13.24 13.77
C PRO A 63 12.03 14.34 13.27
N LEU A 64 13.19 14.52 13.91
CA LEU A 64 14.17 15.54 13.53
C LEU A 64 14.75 15.27 12.13
N GLU A 65 15.20 14.03 11.88
CA GLU A 65 15.75 13.65 10.58
C GLU A 65 14.70 13.77 9.46
N HIS A 66 13.46 13.34 9.72
CA HIS A 66 12.35 13.44 8.77
C HIS A 66 12.02 14.90 8.44
N ALA A 67 11.88 15.75 9.47
CA ALA A 67 11.57 17.16 9.30
C ALA A 67 12.69 17.91 8.56
N SER A 68 13.96 17.62 8.87
CA SER A 68 15.10 18.21 8.15
C SER A 68 15.01 17.97 6.65
N VAL A 69 14.69 16.74 6.24
CA VAL A 69 14.56 16.36 4.82
C VAL A 69 13.35 17.06 4.20
N ARG A 70 12.19 17.01 4.87
CA ARG A 70 10.94 17.55 4.32
C ARG A 70 10.89 19.06 4.24
N LEU A 71 11.28 19.76 5.30
CA LEU A 71 11.28 21.22 5.29
C LEU A 71 12.29 21.77 4.26
N SER A 72 13.44 21.11 4.08
CA SER A 72 14.40 21.48 3.02
C SER A 72 13.82 21.28 1.62
N GLU A 73 13.07 20.20 1.42
CA GLU A 73 12.44 19.87 0.15
C GLU A 73 11.29 20.83 -0.20
N VAL A 74 10.41 21.13 0.77
CA VAL A 74 9.38 22.17 0.67
C VAL A 74 10.04 23.51 0.35
N ARG A 75 11.05 23.91 1.11
CA ARG A 75 11.78 25.16 0.87
C ARG A 75 12.33 25.24 -0.56
N ARG A 76 12.96 24.16 -1.04
CA ARG A 76 13.53 24.11 -2.39
C ARG A 76 12.49 24.26 -3.50
N ARG A 77 11.28 23.73 -3.31
CA ARG A 77 10.24 23.73 -4.34
C ARG A 77 9.40 25.00 -4.38
N PHE A 78 9.13 25.59 -3.21
CA PHE A 78 8.18 26.69 -3.12
C PHE A 78 8.84 28.06 -3.01
N PHE A 79 10.12 28.13 -2.62
CA PHE A 79 10.85 29.40 -2.47
C PHE A 79 11.87 29.58 -3.59
N TYR A 80 11.61 30.57 -4.46
CA TYR A 80 12.40 30.87 -5.65
C TYR A 80 13.44 31.97 -5.36
N HIS A 81 14.53 31.97 -6.12
CA HIS A 81 15.43 33.13 -6.15
C HIS A 81 14.87 34.08 -7.21
N SER A 82 14.53 35.30 -6.83
CA SER A 82 14.16 36.34 -7.79
C SER A 82 15.43 36.74 -8.53
N ASP A 83 15.60 36.26 -9.77
CA ASP A 83 16.71 36.68 -10.61
C ASP A 83 16.31 38.01 -11.26
N PRO A 84 17.00 39.14 -10.97
CA PRO A 84 16.57 40.46 -11.43
C PRO A 84 16.63 40.65 -12.96
N SER A 85 17.09 39.64 -13.72
CA SER A 85 17.19 39.66 -15.18
C SER A 85 15.98 39.08 -15.93
N GLU A 86 15.00 38.49 -15.25
CA GLU A 86 13.81 37.86 -15.89
C GLU A 86 12.51 38.66 -15.67
N GLN A 87 12.58 40.00 -15.62
CA GLN A 87 11.39 40.89 -15.55
C GLN A 87 10.71 41.08 -16.91
N GLU A 88 10.44 40.01 -17.66
CA GLU A 88 9.62 40.07 -18.87
C GLU A 88 8.24 39.46 -18.57
N ASP A 89 7.21 40.32 -18.62
CA ASP A 89 5.76 40.04 -18.57
C ASP A 89 5.10 39.79 -17.17
N GLU A 90 5.25 40.74 -16.23
CA GLU A 90 4.70 40.72 -14.86
C GLU A 90 3.17 40.97 -14.71
N GLU A 91 2.40 41.26 -15.77
CA GLU A 91 0.98 41.66 -15.59
C GLU A 91 0.02 40.52 -15.17
N ASN A 92 0.45 39.24 -15.21
CA ASN A 92 -0.38 38.10 -14.79
C ASN A 92 0.37 37.02 -13.97
N ALA A 93 1.56 37.31 -13.44
CA ALA A 93 2.29 36.34 -12.64
C ALA A 93 1.60 36.13 -11.28
N GLU A 94 1.26 34.89 -10.94
CA GLU A 94 0.76 34.54 -9.60
C GLU A 94 1.82 34.92 -8.55
N PRO A 95 1.42 35.41 -7.36
CA PRO A 95 2.39 35.70 -6.30
C PRO A 95 3.21 34.43 -6.01
N THR A 96 4.53 34.56 -5.89
CA THR A 96 5.41 33.44 -5.53
C THR A 96 6.07 33.73 -4.19
N LEU A 97 6.51 32.67 -3.49
CA LEU A 97 7.28 32.85 -2.26
C LEU A 97 8.75 33.07 -2.65
N GLU A 98 9.35 34.16 -2.18
CA GLU A 98 10.72 34.50 -2.51
C GLU A 98 11.70 34.06 -1.42
N ARG A 99 12.92 33.74 -1.82
CA ARG A 99 14.01 33.48 -0.86
C ARG A 99 14.47 34.78 -0.22
N GLY A 100 14.63 34.74 1.10
CA GLY A 100 14.88 35.94 1.91
C GLY A 100 13.61 36.62 2.42
N ASP A 101 12.42 36.14 2.04
CA ASP A 101 11.19 36.61 2.68
C ASP A 101 11.11 36.23 4.15
N SER A 102 10.23 36.92 4.88
CA SER A 102 9.99 36.66 6.30
C SER A 102 9.64 35.20 6.59
N LEU A 103 8.86 34.55 5.72
CA LEU A 103 8.51 33.13 5.84
C LEU A 103 9.72 32.21 5.55
N ASP A 104 10.51 32.52 4.52
CA ASP A 104 11.75 31.77 4.21
C ASP A 104 12.72 31.81 5.39
N HIS A 105 12.88 32.99 6.02
CA HIS A 105 13.70 33.14 7.21
C HIS A 105 13.24 32.25 8.37
N ARG A 106 11.93 32.04 8.55
CA ARG A 106 11.41 31.10 9.56
C ARG A 106 11.72 29.65 9.21
N PHE A 107 11.61 29.26 7.94
CA PHE A 107 12.05 27.94 7.47
C PHE A 107 13.53 27.70 7.72
N VAL A 108 14.38 28.68 7.39
CA VAL A 108 15.83 28.61 7.60
C VAL A 108 16.16 28.52 9.09
N SER A 109 15.51 29.32 9.93
CA SER A 109 15.70 29.31 11.38
C SER A 109 15.36 27.93 11.97
N LEU A 110 14.23 27.34 11.56
CA LEU A 110 13.83 26.01 12.03
C LEU A 110 14.79 24.92 11.54
N LEU A 111 15.18 24.95 10.27
CA LEU A 111 16.17 24.01 9.72
C LEU A 111 17.52 24.09 10.44
N SER A 112 17.96 25.30 10.79
CA SER A 112 19.18 25.51 11.57
C SER A 112 19.05 24.91 12.98
N ALA A 113 17.95 25.17 13.68
CA ALA A 113 17.70 24.60 15.01
C ALA A 113 17.65 23.08 14.98
N ILE A 114 17.00 22.48 13.97
CA ILE A 114 16.97 21.02 13.79
C ILE A 114 18.38 20.46 13.59
N SER A 115 19.23 21.14 12.81
CA SER A 115 20.61 20.71 12.60
C SER A 115 21.40 20.67 13.91
N THR A 116 21.34 21.75 14.71
CA THR A 116 22.02 21.81 16.00
C THR A 116 21.50 20.76 16.98
N ALA A 117 20.19 20.53 17.03
CA ALA A 117 19.59 19.49 17.86
C ALA A 117 20.02 18.07 17.44
N LEU A 118 20.16 17.82 16.12
CA LEU A 118 20.69 16.55 15.63
C LEU A 118 22.16 16.35 16.02
N ASP A 119 22.97 17.41 16.02
CA ASP A 119 24.36 17.34 16.46
C ASP A 119 24.47 17.07 17.96
N ALA A 120 23.69 17.76 18.79
CA ALA A 120 23.60 17.49 20.22
C ALA A 120 23.10 16.06 20.53
N TYR A 121 22.13 15.57 19.75
CA TYR A 121 21.65 14.20 19.86
C TYR A 121 22.77 13.19 19.57
N ARG A 122 23.56 13.42 18.52
CA ARG A 122 24.68 12.54 18.14
C ARG A 122 25.74 12.49 19.24
N GLU A 123 26.09 13.64 19.79
CA GLU A 123 27.04 13.75 20.89
C GLU A 123 26.55 12.97 22.13
N GLN A 124 25.26 13.09 22.45
CA GLN A 124 24.67 12.38 23.58
C GLN A 124 24.53 10.86 23.35
N ALA A 125 24.10 10.45 22.15
CA ALA A 125 23.81 9.05 21.83
C ALA A 125 25.09 8.20 21.72
N ARG A 126 26.26 8.81 21.50
CA ARG A 126 27.55 8.13 21.27
C ARG A 126 27.46 6.98 20.25
N SER A 127 26.53 7.07 19.31
CA SER A 127 26.24 6.01 18.34
C SER A 127 27.03 6.25 17.07
N ASP A 128 27.64 5.18 16.54
CA ASP A 128 28.23 5.21 15.20
C ASP A 128 27.17 5.50 14.13
N PHE A 129 27.58 6.29 13.14
CA PHE A 129 26.71 6.81 12.10
C PHE A 129 26.26 5.69 11.16
N GLU A 130 25.03 5.22 11.27
CA GLU A 130 24.32 4.70 10.11
C GLU A 130 23.72 5.91 9.37
N THR A 131 24.43 6.40 8.35
CA THR A 131 23.82 7.23 7.30
C THR A 131 22.57 6.50 6.87
N THR A 132 21.38 7.03 7.19
CA THR A 132 20.18 6.65 6.46
C THR A 132 20.48 7.09 5.03
N ASN A 133 20.87 6.13 4.18
CA ASN A 133 21.37 6.40 2.85
C ASN A 133 20.18 6.91 2.03
N THR A 134 19.96 8.23 2.04
CA THR A 134 18.87 8.90 1.34
C THR A 134 18.97 8.71 -0.18
N HIS A 135 20.11 8.21 -0.67
CA HIS A 135 20.32 7.80 -2.05
C HIS A 135 19.49 6.58 -2.49
N ASP A 136 19.01 5.73 -1.58
CA ASP A 136 18.32 4.49 -1.98
C ASP A 136 16.83 4.67 -2.36
N TYR A 137 16.20 5.84 -2.19
CA TYR A 137 14.71 5.90 -2.22
C TYR A 137 14.07 7.19 -2.75
N LEU A 138 14.51 7.73 -3.89
CA LEU A 138 13.68 8.69 -4.66
C LEU A 138 12.74 7.96 -5.64
N GLU A 139 12.10 6.88 -5.20
CA GLU A 139 10.92 6.37 -5.89
C GLU A 139 9.70 7.08 -5.31
N VAL A 140 9.34 8.20 -5.96
CA VAL A 140 8.08 8.90 -5.73
C VAL A 140 6.96 7.92 -6.05
N LEU A 141 6.28 7.41 -5.02
CA LEU A 141 5.06 6.66 -5.24
C LEU A 141 4.01 7.64 -5.77
N PRO A 142 3.44 7.43 -6.98
CA PRO A 142 2.26 8.19 -7.40
C PRO A 142 1.21 8.00 -6.30
N GLN A 143 0.69 9.12 -5.80
CA GLN A 143 -0.28 9.24 -4.70
C GLN A 143 -0.91 7.90 -4.33
N LEU A 144 -0.64 7.39 -3.12
CA LEU A 144 -1.01 6.05 -2.64
C LEU A 144 -2.54 5.73 -2.65
N GLY A 145 -3.38 6.48 -3.37
CA GLY A 145 -4.82 6.32 -3.43
C GLY A 145 -5.45 6.42 -2.05
N LEU A 146 -4.78 7.11 -1.12
CA LEU A 146 -5.19 7.29 0.26
C LEU A 146 -6.28 8.36 0.26
N ASN A 147 -7.43 8.06 -0.35
CA ASN A 147 -8.61 8.90 -0.27
C ASN A 147 -8.95 9.07 1.21
N ALA A 148 -8.66 10.25 1.75
CA ALA A 148 -8.75 10.61 3.16
C ALA A 148 -10.18 10.45 3.74
N SER A 149 -11.19 10.25 2.90
CA SER A 149 -12.61 10.24 3.22
C SER A 149 -13.15 8.96 3.88
N THR A 150 -12.35 7.91 4.06
CA THR A 150 -12.86 6.60 4.56
C THR A 150 -12.32 6.11 5.90
N ARG A 151 -11.55 6.92 6.65
CA ARG A 151 -10.84 6.41 7.85
C ARG A 151 -10.90 7.37 9.03
N PRO A 152 -10.86 6.85 10.28
CA PRO A 152 -10.93 7.66 11.49
C PRO A 152 -9.87 8.77 11.48
N PRO A 153 -10.19 9.96 12.02
CA PRO A 153 -9.37 11.14 11.84
C PRO A 153 -8.12 11.04 12.71
N ILE A 154 -7.02 10.48 12.19
CA ILE A 154 -5.69 10.35 12.83
C ILE A 154 -5.21 11.62 13.58
N ALA A 155 -5.68 12.79 13.15
CA ALA A 155 -5.50 14.07 13.83
C ALA A 155 -6.00 14.06 15.28
N ARG A 156 -7.16 13.45 15.55
CA ARG A 156 -7.74 13.33 16.89
C ARG A 156 -6.89 12.43 17.79
N GLN A 157 -6.29 11.37 17.25
CA GLN A 157 -5.39 10.52 18.04
C GLN A 157 -4.10 11.25 18.37
N ILE A 158 -3.55 12.05 17.45
CA ILE A 158 -2.41 12.94 17.71
C ILE A 158 -2.74 13.94 18.83
N GLU A 159 -3.93 14.53 18.81
CA GLU A 159 -4.43 15.44 19.84
C GLU A 159 -4.56 14.74 21.21
N LEU A 160 -5.26 13.60 21.28
CA LEU A 160 -5.44 12.82 22.52
C LEU A 160 -4.10 12.37 23.14
N LEU A 161 -3.11 12.01 22.32
CA LEU A 161 -1.77 11.68 22.80
C LEU A 161 -1.02 12.91 23.32
N GLY A 162 -1.27 14.08 22.75
CA GLY A 162 -0.76 15.36 23.23
C GLY A 162 -1.37 15.74 24.58
N GLU A 163 -2.68 15.59 24.72
CA GLU A 163 -3.39 15.79 26.00
C GLU A 163 -2.84 14.85 27.08
N LEU A 164 -2.71 13.55 26.77
CA LEU A 164 -2.17 12.57 27.71
C LEU A 164 -0.74 12.91 28.15
N SER A 165 0.11 13.31 27.20
CA SER A 165 1.47 13.75 27.51
C SER A 165 1.48 15.00 28.38
N GLY A 166 0.66 16.01 28.04
CA GLY A 166 0.57 17.27 28.78
C GLY A 166 0.05 17.06 30.20
N ASP A 167 -1.03 16.29 30.36
CA ASP A 167 -1.61 15.94 31.66
C ASP A 167 -0.60 15.16 32.53
N ALA A 168 0.17 14.22 31.95
CA ALA A 168 1.17 13.46 32.69
C ALA A 168 2.33 14.34 33.17
N MET A 169 2.83 15.25 32.31
CA MET A 169 3.99 16.10 32.62
C MET A 169 3.66 17.28 33.53
N SER A 170 2.41 17.78 33.51
CA SER A 170 1.98 18.93 34.33
C SER A 170 1.48 18.54 35.73
N SER A 171 1.34 17.24 36.01
CA SER A 171 0.79 16.78 37.29
C SER A 171 1.76 16.91 38.46
N ASP A 172 1.22 17.12 39.66
CA ASP A 172 1.98 17.08 40.92
C ASP A 172 2.62 15.71 41.20
N VAL A 173 2.21 14.69 40.45
CA VAL A 173 2.71 13.30 40.51
C VAL A 173 3.78 13.04 39.43
N SER A 174 4.21 14.06 38.68
CA SER A 174 5.22 13.95 37.61
C SER A 174 6.60 13.46 38.08
N ASP A 175 6.87 13.55 39.39
CA ASP A 175 8.06 12.98 40.03
C ASP A 175 8.01 11.45 40.11
N GLU A 176 6.83 10.84 39.97
CA GLU A 176 6.72 9.39 39.85
C GLU A 176 7.26 8.93 38.50
N ARG A 177 8.29 8.07 38.57
CA ARG A 177 8.97 7.51 37.40
C ARG A 177 8.00 6.91 36.36
N HIS A 178 6.91 6.29 36.81
CA HIS A 178 5.94 5.66 35.91
C HIS A 178 5.10 6.69 35.14
N VAL A 179 4.61 7.74 35.80
CA VAL A 179 3.84 8.83 35.18
C VAL A 179 4.72 9.60 34.18
N ASN A 180 5.97 9.88 34.55
CA ASN A 180 6.93 10.53 33.64
C ASN A 180 7.21 9.66 32.40
N ASN A 181 7.43 8.36 32.59
CA ASN A 181 7.62 7.43 31.47
C ASN A 181 6.39 7.36 30.56
N LEU A 182 5.19 7.40 31.13
CA LEU A 182 3.94 7.45 30.35
C LEU A 182 3.87 8.74 29.53
N GLY A 183 4.13 9.89 30.15
CA GLY A 183 4.16 11.18 29.46
C GLY A 183 5.14 11.17 28.28
N ARG A 184 6.37 10.68 28.49
CA ARG A 184 7.37 10.57 27.43
C ARG A 184 6.93 9.62 26.31
N SER A 185 6.37 8.47 26.67
CA SER A 185 5.90 7.49 25.68
C SER A 185 4.72 8.03 24.86
N ALA A 186 3.86 8.83 25.48
CA ALA A 186 2.75 9.49 24.80
C ALA A 186 3.26 10.58 23.84
N ALA A 187 4.23 11.39 24.27
CA ALA A 187 4.91 12.38 23.42
C ALA A 187 5.59 11.71 22.22
N ASP A 188 6.36 10.64 22.44
CA ASP A 188 7.04 9.90 21.37
C ASP A 188 6.04 9.36 20.34
N ALA A 189 4.95 8.73 20.82
CA ALA A 189 3.90 8.20 19.95
C ALA A 189 3.22 9.32 19.14
N ARG A 190 2.90 10.45 19.78
CA ARG A 190 2.33 11.65 19.13
C ARG A 190 3.24 12.15 18.02
N ASN A 191 4.51 12.40 18.34
CA ASN A 191 5.46 13.02 17.40
C ASN A 191 5.69 12.10 16.19
N LEU A 192 5.87 10.79 16.42
CA LEU A 192 6.03 9.82 15.35
C LEU A 192 4.78 9.66 14.48
N LEU A 193 3.58 9.66 15.08
CA LEU A 193 2.33 9.63 14.30
C LEU A 193 2.13 10.90 13.48
N ALA A 194 2.46 12.07 14.03
CA ALA A 194 2.42 13.35 13.31
C ALA A 194 3.41 13.36 12.13
N SER A 195 4.65 12.89 12.33
CA SER A 195 5.62 12.72 11.23
C SER A 195 5.14 11.72 10.17
N THR A 196 4.56 10.59 10.58
CA THR A 196 3.98 9.61 9.63
C THR A 196 2.83 10.20 8.83
N LYS A 197 1.97 10.98 9.50
CA LYS A 197 0.83 11.69 8.90
C LYS A 197 1.30 12.74 7.89
N ALA A 198 2.31 13.54 8.24
CA ALA A 198 2.96 14.48 7.34
C ALA A 198 3.53 13.79 6.09
N GLU A 199 4.16 12.63 6.27
CA GLU A 199 4.73 11.84 5.18
C GLU A 199 3.65 11.29 4.24
N VAL A 200 2.54 10.79 4.80
CA VAL A 200 1.39 10.27 4.05
C VAL A 200 0.69 11.37 3.25
N GLU A 201 0.59 12.58 3.79
CA GLU A 201 -0.04 13.73 3.12
C GLU A 201 0.89 14.42 2.13
N SER A 202 2.17 14.04 2.10
CA SER A 202 3.09 14.59 1.12
C SER A 202 2.67 14.19 -0.29
N LYS A 203 2.71 15.17 -1.21
CA LYS A 203 2.55 14.92 -2.65
C LYS A 203 3.57 13.91 -3.18
N PHE A 204 4.74 13.83 -2.54
CA PHE A 204 5.84 12.97 -2.94
C PHE A 204 6.29 12.12 -1.76
N VAL A 205 5.74 10.93 -1.62
CA VAL A 205 6.05 10.01 -0.53
C VAL A 205 7.44 9.39 -0.74
N ILE A 206 8.31 9.50 0.26
CA ILE A 206 9.61 8.83 0.33
C ILE A 206 9.40 7.51 1.07
N ARG A 207 9.42 6.41 0.32
CA ARG A 207 9.16 5.06 0.81
C ARG A 207 9.96 4.68 2.07
N GLY A 208 11.26 4.97 2.08
CA GLY A 208 12.14 4.67 3.21
C GLY A 208 11.70 5.36 4.50
N TRP A 209 11.29 6.64 4.39
CA TRP A 209 10.76 7.40 5.52
C TRP A 209 9.42 6.86 5.98
N LEU A 210 8.47 6.63 5.07
CA LEU A 210 7.15 6.12 5.44
C LEU A 210 7.23 4.78 6.17
N ARG A 211 8.10 3.86 5.72
CA ARG A 211 8.35 2.58 6.39
C ARG A 211 8.98 2.76 7.77
N THR A 212 10.03 3.57 7.87
CA THR A 212 10.75 3.83 9.12
C THR A 212 9.83 4.47 10.17
N LEU A 213 9.11 5.51 9.78
CA LEU A 213 8.18 6.22 10.65
C LEU A 213 7.02 5.31 11.08
N SER A 214 6.42 4.56 10.14
CA SER A 214 5.33 3.64 10.47
C SER A 214 5.74 2.56 11.47
N SER A 215 6.94 1.99 11.31
CA SER A 215 7.50 1.01 12.25
C SER A 215 7.73 1.64 13.61
N LYS A 216 8.40 2.80 13.67
CA LYS A 216 8.68 3.50 14.92
C LYS A 216 7.41 3.95 15.63
N SER A 217 6.39 4.41 14.91
CA SER A 217 5.07 4.72 15.47
C SER A 217 4.42 3.49 16.11
N ALA A 218 4.49 2.33 15.45
CA ALA A 218 3.92 1.09 15.99
C ALA A 218 4.63 0.64 17.28
N ASP A 219 5.96 0.80 17.33
CA ASP A 219 6.77 0.50 18.51
C ASP A 219 6.48 1.47 19.66
N ALA A 220 6.37 2.77 19.37
CA ALA A 220 6.02 3.79 20.36
C ALA A 220 4.63 3.53 20.98
N LEU A 221 3.63 3.18 20.17
CA LEU A 221 2.29 2.81 20.65
C LEU A 221 2.32 1.55 21.52
N LYS A 222 3.20 0.59 21.22
CA LYS A 222 3.39 -0.60 22.05
C LYS A 222 4.00 -0.24 23.41
N VAL A 223 5.02 0.61 23.44
CA VAL A 223 5.65 1.10 24.67
C VAL A 223 4.65 1.92 25.51
N LEU A 224 3.86 2.77 24.86
CA LEU A 224 2.79 3.53 25.51
C LEU A 224 1.78 2.61 26.20
N ARG A 225 1.29 1.57 25.50
CA ARG A 225 0.37 0.59 26.09
C ARG A 225 0.94 -0.08 27.33
N ILE A 226 2.21 -0.52 27.27
CA ILE A 226 2.90 -1.13 28.42
C ILE A 226 2.99 -0.14 29.59
N SER A 227 3.24 1.14 29.30
CA SER A 227 3.33 2.20 30.32
C SER A 227 1.97 2.49 30.98
N ILE A 228 0.89 2.46 30.19
CA ILE A 228 -0.48 2.58 30.68
C ILE A 228 -0.82 1.41 31.61
N ASP A 229 -0.54 0.17 31.17
CA ASP A 229 -0.83 -1.03 31.97
C ASP A 229 -0.05 -1.03 33.30
N ALA A 230 1.16 -0.47 33.32
CA ALA A 230 1.98 -0.37 34.53
C ALA A 230 1.39 0.61 35.58
N ILE A 231 0.78 1.71 35.15
CA ILE A 231 0.17 2.71 36.05
C ILE A 231 -1.14 2.19 36.65
N GLU A 232 -1.90 1.38 35.90
CA GLU A 232 -3.13 0.75 36.39
C GLU A 232 -2.86 -0.16 37.61
N VAL A 233 -1.66 -0.73 37.71
CA VAL A 233 -1.24 -1.63 38.81
C VAL A 233 -0.72 -0.86 40.04
N SER A 234 -0.19 0.36 39.88
CA SER A 234 0.34 1.17 40.98
C SER A 234 -0.74 2.10 41.54
N GLY A 235 -1.50 1.63 42.54
CA GLY A 235 -2.64 2.32 43.16
C GLY A 235 -2.33 3.59 43.99
N GLY A 236 -1.24 4.32 43.71
CA GLY A 236 -0.79 5.48 44.47
C GLY A 236 -1.22 6.84 43.92
N VAL A 237 -1.84 6.90 42.74
CA VAL A 237 -2.07 8.17 42.06
C VAL A 237 -3.29 8.90 42.65
N ALA A 238 -3.11 10.16 43.04
CA ALA A 238 -4.13 10.97 43.73
C ALA A 238 -5.53 10.85 43.12
N ALA A 239 -6.57 10.70 43.95
CA ALA A 239 -7.92 10.34 43.50
C ALA A 239 -8.55 11.29 42.47
N GLU A 240 -8.20 12.59 42.50
CA GLU A 240 -8.63 13.56 41.49
C GLU A 240 -7.88 13.40 40.16
N PHE A 241 -6.57 13.20 40.22
CA PHE A 241 -5.76 12.86 39.04
C PHE A 241 -6.28 11.56 38.42
N TYR A 242 -6.50 10.51 39.21
CA TYR A 242 -6.98 9.23 38.71
C TYR A 242 -8.33 9.35 37.99
N LYS A 243 -9.25 10.22 38.41
CA LYS A 243 -10.55 10.39 37.72
C LYS A 243 -10.43 11.04 36.35
N LYS A 244 -9.70 12.17 36.24
CA LYS A 244 -9.48 12.85 34.94
C LYS A 244 -8.64 11.97 34.01
N PHE A 245 -7.58 11.40 34.56
CA PHE A 245 -6.59 10.62 33.83
C PHE A 245 -7.11 9.25 33.38
N LYS A 246 -7.99 8.59 34.15
CA LYS A 246 -8.59 7.30 33.75
C LYS A 246 -9.48 7.43 32.52
N GLY A 247 -10.22 8.54 32.38
CA GLY A 247 -11.03 8.80 31.20
C GLY A 247 -10.17 8.93 29.95
N THR A 248 -9.14 9.77 30.01
CA THR A 248 -8.16 9.97 28.92
C THR A 248 -7.40 8.68 28.62
N ILE A 249 -6.91 7.97 29.64
CA ILE A 249 -6.23 6.67 29.48
C ILE A 249 -7.13 5.66 28.78
N SER A 250 -8.38 5.48 29.21
CA SER A 250 -9.28 4.50 28.58
C SER A 250 -9.55 4.87 27.13
N SER A 251 -9.80 6.15 26.84
CA SER A 251 -9.98 6.62 25.46
C SER A 251 -8.74 6.39 24.60
N VAL A 252 -7.54 6.69 25.11
CA VAL A 252 -6.29 6.47 24.41
C VAL A 252 -6.04 4.97 24.20
N ARG A 253 -6.27 4.15 25.23
CA ARG A 253 -6.06 2.69 25.19
C ARG A 253 -6.99 2.00 24.21
N ASP A 254 -8.28 2.27 24.32
CA ASP A 254 -9.32 1.51 23.63
C ASP A 254 -9.55 2.01 22.20
N VAL A 255 -9.40 3.33 21.99
CA VAL A 255 -9.69 3.98 20.70
C VAL A 255 -8.41 4.41 20.01
N ALA A 256 -7.61 5.28 20.62
CA ALA A 256 -6.51 5.92 19.90
C ALA A 256 -5.39 4.94 19.49
N ILE A 257 -4.99 4.04 20.38
CA ILE A 257 -3.93 3.06 20.11
C ILE A 257 -4.38 2.05 19.06
N GLU A 258 -5.57 1.47 19.17
CA GLU A 258 -5.99 0.42 18.23
C GLU A 258 -6.28 1.01 16.84
N GLU A 259 -6.97 2.15 16.75
CA GLU A 259 -7.21 2.82 15.47
C GLU A 259 -5.90 3.27 14.79
N SER A 260 -4.94 3.80 15.56
CA SER A 260 -3.62 4.16 15.02
C SER A 260 -2.88 2.93 14.49
N ARG A 261 -2.97 1.79 15.17
CA ARG A 261 -2.36 0.53 14.70
C ARG A 261 -3.04 0.01 13.45
N GLU A 262 -4.36 0.12 13.33
CA GLU A 262 -5.08 -0.23 12.11
C GLU A 262 -4.69 0.66 10.93
N TRP A 263 -4.52 1.96 11.18
CA TRP A 263 -4.03 2.90 10.18
C TRP A 263 -2.61 2.57 9.72
N LEU A 264 -1.68 2.30 10.65
CA LEU A 264 -0.32 1.88 10.33
C LEU A 264 -0.26 0.53 9.58
N ARG A 265 -1.08 -0.46 9.98
CA ARG A 265 -1.21 -1.73 9.25
C ARG A 265 -1.73 -1.52 7.83
N PHE A 266 -2.61 -0.54 7.63
CA PHE A 266 -3.07 -0.19 6.30
C PHE A 266 -1.97 0.46 5.47
N ILE A 267 -1.23 1.42 6.02
CA ILE A 267 -0.07 2.02 5.35
C ILE A 267 0.91 0.93 4.94
N SER A 268 1.27 0.03 5.86
CA SER A 268 2.17 -1.10 5.58
C SER A 268 1.66 -1.96 4.41
N ARG A 269 0.37 -2.29 4.39
CA ARG A 269 -0.24 -3.06 3.27
C ARG A 269 -0.23 -2.30 1.95
N GLN A 270 -0.45 -0.99 1.95
CA GLN A 270 -0.36 -0.20 0.72
C GLN A 270 1.07 -0.09 0.23
N LEU A 271 2.01 0.06 1.17
CA LEU A 271 3.44 0.08 0.86
C LEU A 271 3.85 -1.27 0.27
N GLU A 272 3.52 -2.41 0.90
CA GLU A 272 3.75 -3.75 0.34
C GLU A 272 3.15 -3.95 -1.06
N ARG A 273 1.93 -3.44 -1.31
CA ARG A 273 1.30 -3.50 -2.63
C ARG A 273 2.10 -2.69 -3.65
N ALA A 274 2.47 -1.45 -3.31
CA ALA A 274 3.28 -0.60 -4.16
C ALA A 274 4.67 -1.21 -4.40
N GLU A 275 5.30 -1.78 -3.38
CA GLU A 275 6.58 -2.50 -3.48
C GLU A 275 6.48 -3.69 -4.41
N LYS A 276 5.40 -4.45 -4.29
CA LYS A 276 5.15 -5.60 -5.16
C LYS A 276 4.98 -5.14 -6.61
N THR A 277 4.19 -4.11 -6.85
CA THR A 277 4.02 -3.53 -8.20
C THR A 277 5.33 -3.00 -8.77
N LEU A 278 6.16 -2.33 -7.94
CA LEU A 278 7.48 -1.83 -8.34
C LEU A 278 8.49 -2.95 -8.60
N ARG A 279 8.50 -4.02 -7.79
CA ARG A 279 9.34 -5.19 -8.04
C ARG A 279 8.90 -5.92 -9.30
N GLU A 280 7.61 -6.06 -9.53
CA GLU A 280 7.06 -6.63 -10.76
C GLU A 280 7.47 -5.80 -12.00
N THR A 281 7.54 -4.47 -11.89
CA THR A 281 8.04 -3.58 -12.97
C THR A 281 9.56 -3.42 -13.02
N GLY A 282 10.28 -3.72 -11.94
CA GLY A 282 11.73 -3.59 -11.79
C GLY A 282 12.50 -4.85 -12.18
N GLU A 283 11.99 -6.03 -11.82
CA GLU A 283 12.53 -7.32 -12.26
C GLU A 283 12.38 -7.49 -13.79
N GLU A 284 11.36 -6.89 -14.41
CA GLU A 284 11.24 -6.75 -15.87
C GLU A 284 12.37 -5.93 -16.52
N LYS A 285 13.02 -5.02 -15.77
CA LYS A 285 14.07 -4.13 -16.29
C LYS A 285 15.49 -4.67 -16.15
N THR A 286 15.74 -5.66 -15.29
CA THR A 286 17.10 -6.11 -14.94
C THR A 286 17.67 -7.25 -15.80
N GLU A 287 16.92 -7.84 -16.73
CA GLU A 287 17.45 -8.86 -17.66
C GLU A 287 18.13 -8.29 -18.92
N HIS A 288 18.18 -6.97 -19.14
CA HIS A 288 18.82 -6.40 -20.33
C HIS A 288 19.79 -5.26 -19.98
N SER A 289 21.09 -5.55 -20.06
CA SER A 289 22.18 -4.58 -19.95
C SER A 289 22.23 -3.63 -21.16
N ILE A 290 21.87 -2.37 -20.92
CA ILE A 290 22.34 -1.10 -21.50
C ILE A 290 22.68 -1.06 -23.01
N GLY A 291 21.82 -0.34 -23.75
CA GLY A 291 22.15 0.41 -24.96
C GLY A 291 21.29 1.68 -25.00
N VAL A 292 21.91 2.86 -24.95
CA VAL A 292 21.24 4.16 -24.83
C VAL A 292 20.82 4.69 -26.21
N ILE A 293 19.56 5.08 -26.37
CA ILE A 293 19.20 6.25 -27.19
C ILE A 293 18.30 7.15 -26.33
N ARG A 294 18.73 8.40 -26.16
CA ARG A 294 18.10 9.45 -25.35
C ARG A 294 17.23 10.32 -26.25
N ALA A 295 15.98 10.53 -25.88
CA ALA A 295 15.33 11.84 -25.92
C ALA A 295 14.18 11.82 -24.90
N MET A 296 13.99 12.92 -24.19
CA MET A 296 13.32 12.98 -22.88
C MET A 296 11.80 12.78 -22.92
N SER A 297 11.27 12.25 -21.81
CA SER A 297 9.87 11.90 -21.50
C SER A 297 9.29 10.72 -22.30
N GLY A 298 8.92 9.58 -21.73
CA GLY A 298 8.94 9.17 -20.34
C GLY A 298 8.16 7.88 -20.06
N GLN A 299 8.03 6.96 -21.01
CA GLN A 299 7.82 5.51 -20.76
C GLN A 299 8.19 4.73 -22.03
N LYS A 300 9.25 3.93 -21.97
CA LYS A 300 9.85 3.21 -23.12
C LYS A 300 9.30 1.80 -23.22
N LEU A 301 8.60 1.52 -24.32
CA LEU A 301 8.61 0.22 -25.00
C LEU A 301 9.86 0.20 -25.90
N VAL A 302 10.68 -0.85 -25.83
CA VAL A 302 11.80 -1.05 -26.78
C VAL A 302 11.32 -2.07 -27.81
N VAL A 303 11.13 -1.61 -29.05
CA VAL A 303 10.93 -2.47 -30.22
C VAL A 303 12.13 -2.24 -31.14
N THR A 304 12.84 -3.30 -31.46
CA THR A 304 14.01 -3.34 -32.35
C THR A 304 13.55 -3.10 -33.80
N GLU A 305 14.34 -2.36 -34.60
CA GLU A 305 14.07 -2.13 -36.04
C GLU A 305 13.91 -3.44 -36.83
N ASP A 306 14.51 -4.53 -36.34
CA ASP A 306 14.45 -5.86 -36.95
C ASP A 306 13.16 -6.64 -36.63
N ASP A 307 12.39 -6.21 -35.62
CA ASP A 307 11.20 -6.95 -35.11
C ASP A 307 9.85 -6.30 -35.48
N ILE A 308 9.88 -5.16 -36.17
CA ILE A 308 8.69 -4.57 -36.79
C ILE A 308 8.82 -4.81 -38.29
N PRO A 309 7.87 -5.50 -38.95
CA PRO A 309 7.98 -5.73 -40.39
C PRO A 309 7.82 -4.46 -41.22
N PHE A 310 7.65 -3.28 -40.61
CA PHE A 310 7.44 -1.98 -41.24
C PHE A 310 7.86 -0.82 -40.33
N ALA A 311 8.25 0.32 -40.91
CA ALA A 311 8.60 1.52 -40.16
C ALA A 311 7.34 2.36 -39.80
N VAL A 312 7.38 3.14 -38.71
CA VAL A 312 6.27 4.01 -38.27
C VAL A 312 6.54 5.45 -38.70
N HIS A 313 5.55 6.11 -39.30
CA HIS A 313 5.73 7.48 -39.79
C HIS A 313 5.98 8.49 -38.64
N PRO A 314 6.96 9.41 -38.74
CA PRO A 314 7.37 10.30 -37.63
C PRO A 314 6.28 11.19 -37.02
N GLN A 315 5.19 11.39 -37.75
CA GLN A 315 4.08 12.28 -37.39
C GLN A 315 2.94 11.55 -36.62
N GLU A 316 2.95 10.21 -36.57
CA GLU A 316 1.88 9.40 -35.93
C GLU A 316 2.32 8.82 -34.57
N ARG A 317 2.96 9.64 -33.73
CA ARG A 317 3.60 9.24 -32.45
C ARG A 317 2.64 8.88 -31.30
N VAL A 318 1.40 8.52 -31.56
CA VAL A 318 0.54 7.94 -30.51
C VAL A 318 0.66 6.43 -30.60
N LEU A 319 1.65 5.90 -29.88
CA LEU A 319 1.81 4.45 -29.75
C LEU A 319 0.67 3.89 -28.88
N PRO A 320 0.05 2.76 -29.26
CA PRO A 320 -1.02 2.14 -28.49
C PRO A 320 -0.50 1.55 -27.18
N GLU A 321 -1.38 1.53 -26.18
CA GLU A 321 -1.11 0.93 -24.87
C GLU A 321 -0.84 -0.59 -24.99
N ILE A 322 0.05 -1.10 -24.13
CA ILE A 322 0.37 -2.52 -24.03
C ILE A 322 -0.91 -3.32 -23.77
N GLY A 323 -1.19 -4.32 -24.61
CA GLY A 323 -2.40 -5.15 -24.50
C GLY A 323 -3.61 -4.63 -25.27
N ARG A 324 -3.48 -3.53 -26.04
CA ARG A 324 -4.48 -3.12 -27.03
C ARG A 324 -4.23 -3.76 -28.39
N VAL A 325 -5.32 -4.10 -29.07
CA VAL A 325 -5.31 -4.57 -30.46
C VAL A 325 -5.29 -3.35 -31.37
N VAL A 326 -4.38 -3.31 -32.33
CA VAL A 326 -4.27 -2.21 -33.29
C VAL A 326 -4.15 -2.73 -34.72
N SER A 327 -4.77 -2.01 -35.65
CA SER A 327 -4.56 -2.15 -37.09
C SER A 327 -3.81 -0.93 -37.63
N PHE A 328 -3.13 -1.09 -38.76
CA PHE A 328 -2.44 -0.03 -39.46
C PHE A 328 -2.62 -0.25 -40.97
N ASN A 329 -2.73 0.84 -41.73
CA ASN A 329 -2.62 0.78 -43.18
C ASN A 329 -1.14 0.73 -43.55
N VAL A 330 -0.71 -0.30 -44.28
CA VAL A 330 0.68 -0.43 -44.73
C VAL A 330 0.81 0.25 -46.09
N ASP A 331 1.54 1.37 -46.11
CA ASP A 331 1.96 2.02 -47.34
C ASP A 331 3.21 1.34 -47.89
N MET A 332 3.11 0.80 -49.11
CA MET A 332 4.17 0.07 -49.80
C MET A 332 4.89 0.94 -50.85
N SER A 333 4.53 2.22 -50.98
CA SER A 333 4.99 3.07 -52.09
C SER A 333 6.48 3.40 -52.07
N ASP A 334 7.12 3.43 -50.89
CA ASP A 334 8.55 3.77 -50.72
C ASP A 334 9.48 2.54 -50.62
N GLY A 335 9.03 1.36 -51.05
CA GLY A 335 9.85 0.14 -51.10
C GLY A 335 10.17 -0.49 -49.74
N LYS A 336 9.87 0.19 -48.63
CA LYS A 336 9.75 -0.39 -47.29
C LYS A 336 8.31 -0.19 -46.81
N PRO A 337 7.63 -1.23 -46.31
CA PRO A 337 6.31 -1.07 -45.73
C PRO A 337 6.38 -0.04 -44.60
N LEU A 338 5.47 0.94 -44.63
CA LEU A 338 5.36 2.02 -43.65
C LEU A 338 3.94 2.01 -43.08
N ALA A 339 3.79 1.94 -41.76
CA ALA A 339 2.47 2.06 -41.14
C ALA A 339 1.98 3.51 -41.14
N ARG A 340 0.77 3.72 -41.66
CA ARG A 340 -0.03 4.95 -41.61
C ARG A 340 -1.41 4.64 -41.05
N GLU A 341 -2.06 5.64 -40.46
CA GLU A 341 -3.41 5.56 -39.91
C GLU A 341 -3.63 4.37 -38.97
N ILE A 342 -2.99 4.38 -37.78
CA ILE A 342 -3.27 3.38 -36.74
C ILE A 342 -4.74 3.48 -36.32
N LYS A 343 -5.58 2.55 -36.79
CA LYS A 343 -7.00 2.44 -36.44
C LYS A 343 -7.18 1.26 -35.48
N GLU A 344 -8.08 1.36 -34.52
CA GLU A 344 -8.50 0.19 -33.73
C GLU A 344 -9.29 -0.76 -34.64
N ASN A 345 -8.62 -1.74 -35.27
CA ASN A 345 -9.24 -2.88 -35.94
C ASN A 345 -8.44 -4.17 -35.67
N LEU A 346 -9.14 -5.30 -35.67
CA LEU A 346 -8.79 -6.57 -35.02
C LEU A 346 -7.88 -7.52 -35.83
N ASP A 347 -6.95 -7.03 -36.64
CA ASP A 347 -6.25 -7.94 -37.58
C ASP A 347 -5.00 -8.62 -36.99
N TYR A 348 -4.31 -7.97 -36.04
CA TYR A 348 -3.03 -8.45 -35.49
C TYR A 348 -2.95 -8.34 -33.97
N LEU A 349 -2.39 -9.36 -33.34
CA LEU A 349 -2.10 -9.45 -31.90
C LEU A 349 -0.59 -9.48 -31.66
N VAL A 350 -0.14 -8.80 -30.61
CA VAL A 350 1.25 -8.93 -30.15
C VAL A 350 1.33 -10.08 -29.17
N LEU A 351 1.99 -11.17 -29.56
CA LEU A 351 2.21 -12.36 -28.75
C LEU A 351 3.71 -12.71 -28.75
N ASN A 352 4.35 -12.83 -27.59
CA ASN A 352 5.80 -13.11 -27.49
C ASN A 352 6.68 -12.18 -28.35
N LYS A 353 6.41 -10.88 -28.30
CA LYS A 353 7.11 -9.84 -29.09
C LYS A 353 6.96 -9.99 -30.62
N LYS A 354 6.01 -10.79 -31.10
CA LYS A 354 5.70 -10.94 -32.52
C LYS A 354 4.28 -10.47 -32.82
N PHE A 355 4.10 -9.81 -33.96
CA PHE A 355 2.78 -9.57 -34.53
C PHE A 355 2.30 -10.86 -35.20
N ILE A 356 1.18 -11.40 -34.71
CA ILE A 356 0.57 -12.62 -35.20
C ILE A 356 -0.87 -12.29 -35.59
N ARG A 357 -1.36 -12.81 -36.73
CA ARG A 357 -2.77 -12.63 -37.08
C ARG A 357 -3.66 -13.31 -36.03
N VAL A 358 -4.84 -12.75 -35.78
CA VAL A 358 -5.80 -13.33 -34.82
C VAL A 358 -6.04 -14.83 -35.11
N GLU A 359 -6.19 -15.19 -36.38
CA GLU A 359 -6.37 -16.58 -36.83
C GLU A 359 -5.17 -17.50 -36.50
N GLU A 360 -3.95 -16.95 -36.50
CA GLU A 360 -2.70 -17.67 -36.24
C GLU A 360 -2.36 -17.72 -34.73
N ALA A 361 -2.93 -16.81 -33.93
CA ALA A 361 -2.66 -16.69 -32.50
C ALA A 361 -3.30 -17.82 -31.66
N TYR A 362 -4.29 -18.53 -32.22
CA TYR A 362 -5.04 -19.56 -31.53
C TYR A 362 -4.16 -20.72 -31.01
N ALA A 363 -3.42 -21.38 -31.91
CA ALA A 363 -2.63 -22.55 -31.56
C ALA A 363 -1.49 -22.26 -30.56
N PRO A 364 -0.73 -21.16 -30.69
CA PRO A 364 0.26 -20.77 -29.67
C PRO A 364 -0.36 -20.50 -28.29
N ALA A 365 -1.51 -19.81 -28.25
CA ALA A 365 -2.19 -19.49 -27.00
C ALA A 365 -2.69 -20.75 -26.27
N ILE A 366 -3.25 -21.72 -27.01
CA ILE A 366 -3.67 -23.00 -26.44
C ILE A 366 -2.48 -23.77 -25.85
N ARG A 367 -1.34 -23.84 -26.56
CA ARG A 367 -0.13 -24.52 -26.03
C ARG A 367 0.39 -23.92 -24.74
N ILE A 368 0.29 -22.60 -24.59
CA ILE A 368 0.66 -21.90 -23.35
C ILE A 368 -0.25 -22.34 -22.21
N ILE A 369 -1.56 -22.38 -22.45
CA ILE A 369 -2.56 -22.79 -21.46
C ILE A 369 -2.35 -24.25 -21.07
N GLU A 370 -2.18 -25.14 -22.05
CA GLU A 370 -1.87 -26.57 -21.84
C GLU A 370 -0.64 -26.75 -20.94
N SER A 371 0.46 -26.06 -21.27
CA SER A 371 1.69 -26.10 -20.47
C SER A 371 1.49 -25.64 -19.02
N ILE A 372 0.66 -24.62 -18.80
CA ILE A 372 0.32 -24.15 -17.43
C ILE A 372 -0.50 -25.20 -16.68
N VAL A 373 -1.45 -25.86 -17.35
CA VAL A 373 -2.28 -26.90 -16.75
C VAL A 373 -1.43 -28.12 -16.40
N GLU A 374 -0.60 -28.60 -17.32
CA GLU A 374 0.27 -29.76 -17.14
C GLU A 374 1.33 -29.57 -16.06
N SER A 375 1.92 -28.37 -15.97
CA SER A 375 2.94 -28.06 -14.96
C SER A 375 2.40 -27.91 -13.53
N SER A 376 1.08 -27.84 -13.34
CA SER A 376 0.49 -27.52 -12.04
C SER A 376 0.54 -28.66 -11.01
N ASN A 377 0.88 -29.89 -11.41
CA ASN A 377 0.72 -31.13 -10.62
C ASN A 377 -0.72 -31.38 -10.11
N LEU A 378 -1.68 -30.54 -10.50
CA LEU A 378 -3.09 -30.65 -10.11
C LEU A 378 -3.87 -31.28 -11.27
N SER A 379 -4.84 -32.13 -10.96
CA SER A 379 -5.75 -32.69 -11.97
C SER A 379 -6.65 -31.63 -12.61
N ALA A 380 -6.86 -30.49 -11.93
CA ALA A 380 -7.57 -29.33 -12.43
C ALA A 380 -6.99 -28.04 -11.83
N VAL A 381 -6.90 -26.98 -12.64
CA VAL A 381 -6.35 -25.68 -12.26
C VAL A 381 -7.44 -24.62 -12.33
N PRO A 382 -7.57 -23.74 -11.32
CA PRO A 382 -8.52 -22.64 -11.41
C PRO A 382 -8.24 -21.74 -12.62
N ILE A 383 -9.27 -21.38 -13.38
CA ILE A 383 -9.18 -20.48 -14.53
C ILE A 383 -8.57 -19.14 -14.12
N SER A 384 -8.96 -18.58 -12.97
CA SER A 384 -8.35 -17.36 -12.42
C SER A 384 -6.85 -17.48 -12.08
N HIS A 385 -6.34 -18.70 -11.86
CA HIS A 385 -4.91 -18.94 -11.69
C HIS A 385 -4.22 -18.99 -13.05
N ILE A 386 -4.83 -19.63 -14.04
CA ILE A 386 -4.31 -19.65 -15.42
C ILE A 386 -4.27 -18.22 -15.96
N GLU A 387 -5.35 -17.44 -15.86
CA GLU A 387 -5.40 -16.03 -16.29
C GLU A 387 -4.30 -15.20 -15.61
N ARG A 388 -4.12 -15.36 -14.29
CA ARG A 388 -3.04 -14.66 -13.58
C ARG A 388 -1.66 -15.09 -14.07
N LYS A 389 -1.46 -16.37 -14.35
CA LYS A 389 -0.17 -16.87 -14.87
C LYS A 389 0.08 -16.34 -16.27
N THR A 390 -0.89 -16.43 -17.18
CA THR A 390 -0.76 -15.96 -18.57
C THR A 390 -0.54 -14.45 -18.62
N VAL A 391 -1.26 -13.67 -17.81
CA VAL A 391 -1.08 -12.22 -17.69
C VAL A 391 0.28 -11.88 -17.08
N ARG A 392 0.67 -12.53 -15.97
CA ARG A 392 1.96 -12.28 -15.30
C ARG A 392 3.15 -12.62 -16.21
N SER A 393 3.02 -13.65 -17.04
CA SER A 393 4.05 -14.02 -18.00
C SER A 393 4.11 -13.11 -19.23
N GLY A 394 3.22 -12.12 -19.34
CA GLY A 394 3.08 -11.28 -20.54
C GLY A 394 2.63 -12.05 -21.78
N LEU A 395 2.19 -13.30 -21.60
CA LEU A 395 1.89 -14.21 -22.69
C LEU A 395 0.51 -13.92 -23.28
N LEU A 396 -0.52 -13.72 -22.45
CA LEU A 396 -1.89 -13.46 -22.93
C LEU A 396 -2.58 -12.42 -22.03
N PRO A 397 -3.04 -11.27 -22.56
CA PRO A 397 -3.76 -10.27 -21.78
C PRO A 397 -5.17 -10.75 -21.39
N SER A 398 -5.77 -10.14 -20.37
CA SER A 398 -7.10 -10.52 -19.87
C SER A 398 -8.24 -10.29 -20.88
N SER A 399 -8.03 -9.41 -21.86
CA SER A 399 -8.94 -9.15 -22.98
C SER A 399 -8.78 -10.12 -24.14
N PHE A 400 -7.70 -10.93 -24.18
CA PHE A 400 -7.31 -11.74 -25.35
C PHE A 400 -8.45 -12.60 -25.88
N TRP A 401 -9.09 -13.39 -25.03
CA TRP A 401 -10.14 -14.33 -25.43
C TRP A 401 -11.37 -13.60 -25.98
N LYS A 402 -11.71 -12.42 -25.45
CA LYS A 402 -12.80 -11.59 -25.97
C LYS A 402 -12.50 -11.07 -27.36
N SER A 403 -11.25 -10.66 -27.60
CA SER A 403 -10.77 -10.26 -28.94
C SER A 403 -10.80 -11.42 -29.92
N MET A 404 -10.62 -12.66 -29.45
CA MET A 404 -10.77 -13.89 -30.23
C MET A 404 -12.24 -14.32 -30.44
N GLY A 405 -13.23 -13.56 -29.94
CA GLY A 405 -14.66 -13.88 -30.05
C GLY A 405 -15.19 -14.85 -29.00
N TYR A 406 -14.43 -15.13 -27.94
CA TYR A 406 -14.83 -16.03 -26.86
C TYR A 406 -15.27 -15.25 -25.62
N PRO A 407 -16.33 -15.68 -24.91
CA PRO A 407 -16.85 -14.96 -23.75
C PRO A 407 -15.90 -14.98 -22.54
N ASN A 408 -15.10 -16.05 -22.40
CA ASN A 408 -14.14 -16.24 -21.31
C ASN A 408 -13.02 -17.21 -21.71
N LEU A 409 -11.97 -17.29 -20.88
CA LEU A 409 -10.83 -18.20 -21.08
C LEU A 409 -11.27 -19.67 -21.17
N GLY A 410 -12.26 -20.09 -20.38
CA GLY A 410 -12.72 -21.48 -20.39
C GLY A 410 -13.31 -21.89 -21.74
N SER A 411 -14.19 -21.07 -22.31
CA SER A 411 -14.76 -21.32 -23.64
C SER A 411 -13.69 -21.34 -24.74
N PHE A 412 -12.67 -20.47 -24.62
CA PHE A 412 -11.52 -20.45 -25.54
C PHE A 412 -10.68 -21.73 -25.42
N ALA A 413 -10.36 -22.15 -24.19
CA ALA A 413 -9.51 -23.31 -23.93
C ALA A 413 -10.16 -24.62 -24.40
N VAL A 414 -11.47 -24.77 -24.21
CA VAL A 414 -12.21 -25.99 -24.60
C VAL A 414 -12.36 -26.13 -26.11
N SER A 415 -12.41 -25.02 -26.86
CA SER A 415 -12.52 -25.12 -28.33
C SER A 415 -11.30 -25.81 -28.97
N GLY A 416 -10.20 -25.94 -28.23
CA GLY A 416 -8.99 -26.62 -28.68
C GLY A 416 -9.06 -28.15 -28.55
N GLY A 417 -10.09 -28.67 -27.88
CA GLY A 417 -10.36 -30.10 -27.75
C GLY A 417 -9.49 -30.87 -26.75
N ASN A 418 -8.39 -30.29 -26.27
CA ASN A 418 -7.43 -30.97 -25.38
C ASN A 418 -7.62 -30.65 -23.89
N LEU A 419 -8.45 -29.66 -23.57
CA LEU A 419 -8.70 -29.21 -22.21
C LEU A 419 -10.18 -29.37 -21.87
N PHE A 420 -10.43 -29.83 -20.64
CA PHE A 420 -11.77 -30.01 -20.09
C PHE A 420 -12.04 -28.90 -19.10
N ALA A 421 -13.18 -28.24 -19.20
CA ALA A 421 -13.56 -27.14 -18.32
C ALA A 421 -14.59 -27.61 -17.29
N TYR A 422 -14.46 -27.13 -16.05
CA TYR A 422 -15.30 -27.58 -14.94
C TYR A 422 -15.79 -26.41 -14.09
N PRO A 423 -17.08 -26.40 -13.67
CA PRO A 423 -18.16 -27.26 -14.16
C PRO A 423 -18.42 -27.07 -15.67
N ASP A 424 -19.13 -28.01 -16.31
CA ASP A 424 -19.44 -27.99 -17.76
C ASP A 424 -20.52 -26.95 -18.15
N ASP A 425 -20.71 -25.90 -17.33
CA ASP A 425 -21.71 -24.86 -17.56
C ASP A 425 -21.15 -23.67 -18.37
N GLU A 426 -21.95 -22.62 -18.56
CA GLU A 426 -21.55 -21.42 -19.32
C GLU A 426 -20.35 -20.66 -18.68
N LYS A 427 -20.03 -20.92 -17.41
CA LYS A 427 -19.01 -20.20 -16.64
C LYS A 427 -18.11 -21.18 -15.89
N PRO A 428 -17.30 -21.96 -16.62
CA PRO A 428 -16.37 -22.87 -15.99
C PRO A 428 -15.42 -22.10 -15.07
N ALA A 429 -15.03 -22.74 -13.98
CA ALA A 429 -14.13 -22.19 -12.98
C ALA A 429 -12.73 -22.84 -13.00
N TYR A 430 -12.60 -24.00 -13.64
CA TYR A 430 -11.38 -24.82 -13.66
C TYR A 430 -11.13 -25.39 -15.05
N LEU A 431 -9.86 -25.68 -15.36
CA LEU A 431 -9.42 -26.41 -16.55
C LEU A 431 -8.56 -27.61 -16.14
N GLY A 432 -8.77 -28.76 -16.76
CA GLY A 432 -7.98 -29.98 -16.57
C GLY A 432 -7.52 -30.57 -17.90
N SER A 433 -6.39 -31.27 -17.89
CA SER A 433 -5.86 -31.98 -19.06
C SER A 433 -6.43 -33.39 -19.23
N LYS A 434 -7.18 -33.89 -18.23
CA LYS A 434 -7.83 -35.19 -18.27
C LYS A 434 -9.28 -35.05 -17.82
N PRO A 435 -10.20 -35.82 -18.43
CA PRO A 435 -11.56 -35.83 -17.96
C PRO A 435 -11.63 -36.49 -16.58
N PHE A 436 -12.36 -35.89 -15.64
CA PHE A 436 -12.74 -36.54 -14.39
C PHE A 436 -14.25 -36.45 -14.18
N THR A 437 -14.82 -37.48 -13.56
CA THR A 437 -16.25 -37.56 -13.32
C THR A 437 -16.62 -36.74 -12.09
N ILE A 438 -17.46 -35.71 -12.29
CA ILE A 438 -18.11 -35.00 -11.20
C ILE A 438 -19.45 -35.69 -10.96
N ARG A 439 -19.70 -36.14 -9.73
CA ARG A 439 -21.05 -36.59 -9.37
C ARG A 439 -22.00 -35.40 -9.43
N SER A 440 -23.22 -35.59 -9.91
CA SER A 440 -24.23 -34.52 -9.84
C SER A 440 -24.32 -34.04 -8.40
N THR A 441 -24.04 -32.75 -8.19
CA THR A 441 -23.90 -32.17 -6.85
C THR A 441 -24.87 -31.01 -6.75
N SER A 442 -25.82 -31.11 -5.83
CA SER A 442 -26.73 -30.01 -5.46
C SER A 442 -26.48 -29.59 -4.02
N LYS A 443 -26.97 -28.40 -3.62
CA LYS A 443 -26.86 -27.94 -2.24
C LYS A 443 -27.53 -28.93 -1.28
N GLU A 444 -28.67 -29.47 -1.68
CA GLU A 444 -29.45 -30.45 -0.93
C GLU A 444 -28.68 -31.75 -0.76
N LEU A 445 -28.07 -32.27 -1.82
CA LEU A 445 -27.29 -33.50 -1.75
C LEU A 445 -26.06 -33.36 -0.84
N VAL A 446 -25.41 -32.19 -0.85
CA VAL A 446 -24.28 -31.89 0.04
C VAL A 446 -24.74 -31.75 1.49
N LYS A 447 -25.93 -31.19 1.73
CA LYS A 447 -26.53 -31.13 3.08
C LYS A 447 -26.85 -32.52 3.62
N GLU A 448 -27.53 -33.36 2.84
CA GLU A 448 -27.84 -34.73 3.27
C GLU A 448 -26.56 -35.54 3.53
N TRP A 449 -25.58 -35.46 2.63
CA TRP A 449 -24.27 -36.10 2.85
C TRP A 449 -23.56 -35.58 4.12
N ALA A 450 -23.62 -34.27 4.38
CA ALA A 450 -22.99 -33.69 5.57
C ALA A 450 -23.71 -34.10 6.86
N LEU A 451 -25.04 -34.31 6.82
CA LEU A 451 -25.82 -34.83 7.94
C LEU A 451 -25.35 -36.22 8.34
N ASP A 452 -25.24 -37.14 7.37
CA ASP A 452 -24.75 -38.50 7.59
C ASP A 452 -23.30 -38.46 8.12
N TYR A 453 -22.43 -37.68 7.47
CA TYR A 453 -21.03 -37.56 7.84
C TYR A 453 -20.82 -37.03 9.27
N LEU A 454 -21.56 -35.99 9.67
CA LEU A 454 -21.44 -35.40 11.01
C LEU A 454 -22.05 -36.31 12.09
N SER A 455 -23.12 -37.04 11.76
CA SER A 455 -23.73 -38.03 12.65
C SER A 455 -22.74 -39.15 12.97
N GLU A 456 -22.02 -39.67 11.96
CA GLU A 456 -21.00 -40.70 12.16
C GLU A 456 -19.79 -40.19 12.96
N LYS A 457 -19.39 -38.93 12.77
CA LYS A 457 -18.23 -38.35 13.47
C LYS A 457 -18.50 -37.97 14.93
N GLY A 458 -19.77 -37.83 15.33
CA GLY A 458 -20.14 -37.62 16.72
C GLY A 458 -19.73 -36.27 17.32
N GLY A 459 -19.78 -35.18 16.53
CA GLY A 459 -19.47 -33.85 17.06
C GLY A 459 -19.26 -32.76 16.00
N LYS A 460 -18.76 -31.60 16.45
CA LYS A 460 -18.42 -30.46 15.57
C LYS A 460 -17.11 -30.74 14.83
N VAL A 461 -17.11 -30.50 13.52
CA VAL A 461 -15.94 -30.66 12.64
C VAL A 461 -15.50 -29.28 12.13
N LYS A 462 -14.22 -29.11 11.82
CA LYS A 462 -13.77 -27.88 11.15
C LYS A 462 -14.36 -27.82 9.75
N ILE A 463 -14.80 -26.63 9.33
CA ILE A 463 -15.41 -26.43 8.00
C ILE A 463 -14.44 -26.83 6.88
N GLY A 464 -13.14 -26.62 7.07
CA GLY A 464 -12.11 -27.05 6.11
C GLY A 464 -12.03 -28.57 5.94
N ASP A 465 -12.11 -29.31 7.06
CA ASP A 465 -12.04 -30.78 7.04
C ASP A 465 -13.30 -31.37 6.38
N LEU A 466 -14.48 -30.81 6.70
CA LEU A 466 -15.73 -31.18 6.04
C LEU A 466 -15.69 -30.87 4.53
N ALA A 467 -15.14 -29.70 4.14
CA ALA A 467 -15.00 -29.32 2.74
C ALA A 467 -14.05 -30.28 1.97
N GLN A 468 -12.97 -30.72 2.61
CA GLN A 468 -12.04 -31.68 2.04
C GLN A 468 -12.68 -33.07 1.89
N ALA A 469 -13.40 -33.54 2.91
CA ALA A 469 -14.15 -34.78 2.85
C ALA A 469 -15.22 -34.75 1.75
N ALA A 470 -15.92 -33.62 1.61
CA ALA A 470 -16.91 -33.41 0.55
C ALA A 470 -16.25 -33.45 -0.83
N ALA A 471 -15.11 -32.76 -1.01
CA ALA A 471 -14.36 -32.80 -2.26
C ALA A 471 -13.94 -34.22 -2.63
N LEU A 472 -13.47 -35.01 -1.65
CA LEU A 472 -13.12 -36.41 -1.84
C LEU A 472 -14.32 -37.24 -2.30
N TYR A 473 -15.49 -37.05 -1.68
CA TYR A 473 -16.70 -37.79 -1.99
C TYR A 473 -17.29 -37.45 -3.37
N PHE A 474 -17.42 -36.16 -3.70
CA PHE A 474 -18.13 -35.70 -4.90
C PHE A 474 -17.25 -35.62 -6.16
N SER A 475 -15.93 -35.50 -6.00
CA SER A 475 -14.99 -35.31 -7.12
C SER A 475 -13.68 -36.10 -7.00
N GLY A 476 -13.61 -37.07 -6.09
CA GLY A 476 -12.36 -37.80 -5.84
C GLY A 476 -11.24 -36.92 -5.28
N GLY A 477 -11.58 -35.74 -4.73
CA GLY A 477 -10.64 -34.78 -4.16
C GLY A 477 -10.09 -33.77 -5.17
N VAL A 478 -10.55 -33.82 -6.42
CA VAL A 478 -10.05 -32.97 -7.51
C VAL A 478 -10.59 -31.54 -7.42
N LEU A 479 -11.86 -31.38 -7.08
CA LEU A 479 -12.56 -30.09 -7.17
C LEU A 479 -13.30 -29.76 -5.87
N PRO A 480 -13.05 -28.61 -5.22
CA PRO A 480 -13.79 -28.26 -4.02
C PRO A 480 -15.27 -28.08 -4.31
N VAL A 481 -16.13 -28.71 -3.50
CA VAL A 481 -17.60 -28.76 -3.70
C VAL A 481 -18.24 -27.37 -3.77
N ARG A 482 -17.72 -26.38 -3.04
CA ARG A 482 -18.23 -25.00 -3.14
C ARG A 482 -18.19 -24.46 -4.57
N HIS A 483 -17.21 -24.86 -5.38
CA HIS A 483 -17.06 -24.40 -6.75
C HIS A 483 -17.97 -25.17 -7.71
N GLN A 484 -18.29 -26.43 -7.40
CA GLN A 484 -19.31 -27.21 -8.12
C GLN A 484 -20.71 -26.59 -7.96
N LEU A 485 -20.94 -25.90 -6.83
CA LEU A 485 -22.21 -25.27 -6.48
C LEU A 485 -22.26 -23.75 -6.72
N GLY A 486 -21.22 -23.15 -7.33
CA GLY A 486 -21.15 -21.71 -7.57
C GLY A 486 -21.07 -20.82 -6.32
N GLY A 487 -20.71 -21.38 -5.15
CA GLY A 487 -20.64 -20.68 -3.87
C GLY A 487 -19.27 -20.05 -3.57
N LEU A 488 -19.27 -18.89 -2.90
CA LEU A 488 -18.04 -18.20 -2.46
C LEU A 488 -17.38 -18.93 -1.27
N LYS A 489 -18.16 -19.37 -0.28
CA LYS A 489 -17.68 -20.17 0.85
C LYS A 489 -18.45 -21.48 0.97
N PHE A 490 -17.76 -22.53 1.40
CA PHE A 490 -18.38 -23.83 1.65
C PHE A 490 -19.42 -23.79 2.77
N SER A 491 -19.21 -22.92 3.78
CA SER A 491 -20.16 -22.69 4.87
C SER A 491 -21.53 -22.19 4.40
N ASP A 492 -21.57 -21.45 3.30
CA ASP A 492 -22.79 -20.79 2.82
C ASP A 492 -23.83 -21.81 2.34
N ILE A 493 -23.41 -23.05 2.09
CA ILE A 493 -24.31 -24.17 1.78
C ILE A 493 -25.23 -24.46 2.97
N PHE A 494 -24.78 -24.23 4.21
CA PHE A 494 -25.45 -24.70 5.43
C PHE A 494 -26.13 -23.59 6.25
N LEU A 495 -25.90 -22.31 5.95
CA LEU A 495 -26.35 -21.18 6.78
C LEU A 495 -27.88 -21.10 6.96
N GLU A 496 -28.63 -21.56 5.97
CA GLU A 496 -30.11 -21.51 5.98
C GLU A 496 -30.76 -22.82 6.47
N ASP A 497 -29.96 -23.87 6.71
CA ASP A 497 -30.47 -25.17 7.12
C ASP A 497 -30.38 -25.32 8.64
N ILE A 498 -31.55 -25.32 9.30
CA ILE A 498 -31.69 -25.33 10.75
C ILE A 498 -31.01 -26.53 11.43
N ARG A 499 -30.72 -27.59 10.66
CA ARG A 499 -30.04 -28.80 11.13
C ARG A 499 -28.57 -28.56 11.48
N PHE A 500 -27.96 -27.50 10.94
CA PHE A 500 -26.54 -27.23 11.06
C PHE A 500 -26.27 -25.98 11.90
N ALA A 501 -25.36 -26.11 12.88
CA ALA A 501 -24.80 -25.00 13.62
C ALA A 501 -23.43 -24.61 13.04
N VAL A 502 -23.34 -23.45 12.39
CA VAL A 502 -22.10 -22.94 11.78
C VAL A 502 -21.54 -21.76 12.60
N GLY A 503 -20.30 -21.86 13.06
CA GLY A 503 -19.68 -20.76 13.83
C GLY A 503 -18.21 -20.99 14.18
N ARG A 504 -17.42 -19.92 14.26
CA ARG A 504 -15.98 -19.94 14.60
C ARG A 504 -15.14 -20.93 13.77
N GLY A 505 -15.48 -21.12 12.49
CA GLY A 505 -14.79 -22.07 11.61
C GLY A 505 -15.16 -23.54 11.83
N MET A 506 -16.17 -23.82 12.65
CA MET A 506 -16.70 -25.14 12.96
C MET A 506 -18.12 -25.29 12.41
N ILE A 507 -18.50 -26.53 12.13
CA ILE A 507 -19.86 -26.94 11.76
C ILE A 507 -20.21 -28.22 12.52
N GLY A 508 -21.44 -28.32 13.01
CA GLY A 508 -21.97 -29.54 13.63
C GLY A 508 -23.48 -29.56 13.53
N LEU A 509 -24.08 -30.65 14.00
CA LEU A 509 -25.53 -30.78 14.08
C LEU A 509 -26.09 -30.01 15.28
N THR A 510 -27.28 -29.46 15.13
CA THR A 510 -28.06 -28.91 16.24
C THR A 510 -28.75 -30.02 17.04
N ASP A 511 -29.04 -29.83 18.32
CA ASP A 511 -29.75 -30.84 19.15
C ASP A 511 -31.21 -31.11 18.69
N GLN A 512 -31.67 -30.47 17.62
CA GLN A 512 -33.02 -30.59 17.05
C GLN A 512 -33.13 -31.64 15.92
N THR A 513 -32.02 -32.32 15.56
CA THR A 513 -31.96 -33.33 14.49
C THR A 513 -31.96 -34.76 14.98
#